data_AF-A0A496B5R7-F1
#
_entry.id   AF-A0A496B5R7-F1
#
_cell.length_a   1.000
_cell.length_b   1.000
_cell.length_c   1.000
_cell.angle_alpha   90.00
_cell.angle_beta   90.00
_cell.angle_gamma   90.00
#
_symmetry.space_group_name_H-M   'P 1'
#
loop_
_entity.id
_entity.type
_entity.pdbx_description
1 polymer ?
#
loop_
_entity_poly.entity_id
_entity_poly.type
_entity_poly.pdbx_seq_one_letter_code
_entity_poly.pdbx_strand_id
1 'polypeptide(L)'
;VNKLIQYGKHQELDLYKNHVIDQALNILRAHDNIQCLFTTPKLLEALSEKISLPKAGIKGIFCGGTEMDAQFHRFAREELVPGVEFMPTYGNTLMGLACCKPFDPADNYAIIYYPPQPRAVIELVNPDNPEEPVDYGETGRVMLTTLTHEFFMPRFLERDEAERAQPIDQYPWDGVENLRLLSELQESVVVGVY
;
A
#
# COMPACT_ATOMS: atom_id res chain seq x y z
N VAL A 1 -2.16 2.91 -18.63
CA VAL A 1 -2.75 1.69 -18.05
C VAL A 1 -4.27 1.81 -17.86
N ASN A 2 -4.79 2.71 -17.03
CA ASN A 2 -6.24 2.81 -16.75
C ASN A 2 -7.13 2.98 -17.99
N LYS A 3 -6.71 3.76 -18.99
CA LYS A 3 -7.42 3.87 -20.28
C LYS A 3 -7.54 2.54 -21.03
N LEU A 4 -6.54 1.66 -20.94
CA LEU A 4 -6.59 0.34 -21.58
C LEU A 4 -7.67 -0.52 -20.93
N ILE A 5 -7.76 -0.49 -19.59
CA ILE A 5 -8.81 -1.20 -18.85
C ILE A 5 -10.20 -0.64 -19.23
N GLN A 6 -10.36 0.69 -19.25
CA GLN A 6 -11.60 1.34 -19.67
C GLN A 6 -12.01 0.96 -21.11
N TYR A 7 -11.04 0.73 -21.99
CA TYR A 7 -11.28 0.33 -23.39
C TYR A 7 -11.33 -1.19 -23.59
N GLY A 8 -11.32 -2.00 -22.53
CA GLY A 8 -11.34 -3.47 -22.61
C GLY A 8 -10.11 -4.07 -23.28
N LYS A 9 -9.00 -3.33 -23.33
CA LYS A 9 -7.72 -3.71 -23.95
C LYS A 9 -6.88 -4.58 -23.02
N HIS A 10 -7.44 -5.73 -22.63
CA HIS A 10 -6.84 -6.65 -21.66
C HIS A 10 -5.57 -7.32 -22.20
N GLN A 11 -5.51 -7.61 -23.50
CA GLN A 11 -4.30 -8.19 -24.12
C GLN A 11 -3.12 -7.23 -24.04
N GLU A 12 -3.35 -5.94 -24.34
CA GLU A 12 -2.32 -4.91 -24.24
C GLU A 12 -1.88 -4.68 -22.79
N LEU A 13 -2.81 -4.80 -21.83
CA LEU A 13 -2.49 -4.76 -20.41
C LEU A 13 -1.57 -5.92 -20.01
N ASP A 14 -1.88 -7.14 -20.43
CA ASP A 14 -1.06 -8.32 -20.13
C ASP A 14 0.31 -8.27 -20.80
N LEU A 15 0.39 -7.79 -22.05
CA LEU A 15 1.65 -7.55 -22.73
C LEU A 15 2.53 -6.55 -21.97
N TYR A 16 1.93 -5.45 -21.47
CA TYR A 16 2.65 -4.46 -20.67
C TYR A 16 3.11 -5.05 -19.33
N LYS A 17 2.24 -5.79 -18.63
CA LYS A 17 2.59 -6.51 -17.39
C LYS A 17 3.79 -7.44 -17.62
N ASN A 18 3.72 -8.28 -18.64
CA ASN A 18 4.80 -9.21 -18.97
C ASN A 18 6.10 -8.48 -19.31
N HIS A 19 6.03 -7.37 -20.05
CA HIS A 19 7.20 -6.55 -20.36
C HIS A 19 7.90 -6.03 -19.10
N VAL A 20 7.14 -5.51 -18.12
CA VAL A 20 7.70 -5.03 -16.84
C VAL A 20 8.30 -6.18 -16.03
N ILE A 21 7.64 -7.34 -16.00
CA ILE A 21 8.17 -8.53 -15.33
C ILE A 21 9.48 -9.01 -15.97
N ASP A 22 9.56 -9.03 -17.30
CA ASP A 22 10.78 -9.40 -18.02
C ASP A 22 11.94 -8.44 -17.70
N GLN A 23 11.67 -7.14 -17.59
CA GLN A 23 12.65 -6.16 -17.13
C GLN A 23 13.16 -6.47 -15.72
N ALA A 24 12.24 -6.71 -14.77
CA ALA A 24 12.60 -7.06 -13.39
C ALA A 24 13.44 -8.34 -13.32
N LEU A 25 13.05 -9.39 -14.07
CA LEU A 25 13.79 -10.64 -14.14
C LEU A 25 15.20 -10.46 -14.72
N ASN A 26 15.36 -9.62 -15.74
CA ASN A 26 16.69 -9.34 -16.31
C ASN A 26 17.61 -8.66 -15.29
N ILE A 27 17.09 -7.70 -14.51
CA ILE A 27 17.84 -7.02 -13.45
C ILE A 27 18.24 -8.02 -12.35
N LEU A 28 17.29 -8.84 -11.87
CA LEU A 28 17.56 -9.83 -10.83
C LEU A 28 18.56 -10.91 -11.27
N ARG A 29 18.60 -11.26 -12.56
CA ARG A 29 19.59 -12.20 -13.13
C ARG A 29 20.97 -11.57 -13.27
N ALA A 30 21.03 -10.28 -13.58
CA ALA A 30 22.29 -9.57 -13.78
C ALA A 30 22.99 -9.20 -12.45
N HIS A 31 22.24 -9.16 -11.35
CA HIS A 31 22.73 -8.70 -10.05
C HIS A 31 22.28 -9.64 -8.92
N ASP A 32 23.23 -10.40 -8.38
CA ASP A 32 23.02 -11.39 -7.31
C ASP A 32 22.92 -10.79 -5.90
N ASN A 33 23.12 -9.48 -5.77
CA ASN A 33 23.15 -8.77 -4.50
C ASN A 33 21.88 -7.94 -4.21
N ILE A 34 20.85 -8.05 -5.04
CA ILE A 34 19.56 -7.38 -4.81
C ILE A 34 18.81 -8.09 -3.68
N GLN A 35 18.56 -7.38 -2.58
CA GLN A 35 17.93 -7.94 -1.38
C GLN A 35 16.57 -7.31 -1.05
N CYS A 36 16.17 -6.25 -1.77
CA CYS A 36 14.94 -5.53 -1.52
C CYS A 36 14.18 -5.28 -2.82
N LEU A 37 12.86 -5.41 -2.78
CA LEU A 37 11.97 -5.09 -3.89
C LEU A 37 10.93 -4.06 -3.45
N PHE A 38 10.62 -3.11 -4.32
CA PHE A 38 9.45 -2.23 -4.19
C PHE A 38 8.50 -2.57 -5.34
N THR A 39 7.25 -2.92 -5.03
CA THR A 39 6.31 -3.45 -6.02
C THR A 39 4.84 -3.21 -5.63
N THR A 40 3.92 -3.72 -6.41
CA THR A 40 2.47 -3.73 -6.15
C THR A 40 1.92 -5.16 -6.21
N PRO A 41 0.75 -5.44 -5.60
CA PRO A 41 0.20 -6.80 -5.48
C PRO A 41 0.26 -7.63 -6.77
N LYS A 42 -0.29 -7.08 -7.87
CA LYS A 42 -0.36 -7.77 -9.15
C LYS A 42 1.01 -8.05 -9.78
N LEU A 43 2.00 -7.17 -9.56
CA LEU A 43 3.36 -7.41 -10.05
C LEU A 43 4.12 -8.39 -9.16
N LEU A 44 3.86 -8.36 -7.84
CA LEU A 44 4.42 -9.34 -6.90
C LEU A 44 3.95 -10.75 -7.25
N GLU A 45 2.66 -10.94 -7.49
CA GLU A 45 2.09 -12.21 -7.92
C GLU A 45 2.73 -12.67 -9.24
N ALA A 46 2.71 -11.82 -10.27
CA ALA A 46 3.26 -12.16 -11.58
C ALA A 46 4.76 -12.46 -11.55
N LEU A 47 5.54 -11.81 -10.67
CA LEU A 47 6.96 -12.11 -10.50
C LEU A 47 7.18 -13.43 -9.76
N SER A 48 6.37 -13.69 -8.73
CA SER A 48 6.43 -14.92 -7.91
C SER A 48 6.00 -16.17 -8.69
N GLU A 49 5.14 -16.02 -9.71
CA GLU A 49 4.82 -17.10 -10.66
C GLU A 49 6.04 -17.53 -11.51
N LYS A 50 7.00 -16.63 -11.73
CA LYS A 50 8.16 -16.89 -12.60
C LYS A 50 9.36 -17.42 -11.84
N ILE A 51 9.59 -16.91 -10.63
CA ILE A 51 10.75 -17.23 -9.80
C ILE A 51 10.39 -17.25 -8.32
N SER A 52 11.18 -17.98 -7.54
CA SER A 52 11.13 -17.86 -6.08
C SER A 52 11.96 -16.66 -5.63
N LEU A 53 11.28 -15.58 -5.20
CA LEU A 53 11.93 -14.37 -4.69
C LEU A 53 12.87 -14.62 -3.49
N PRO A 54 12.52 -15.48 -2.50
CA PRO A 54 13.46 -15.84 -1.44
C PRO A 54 14.74 -16.49 -1.99
N LYS A 55 14.63 -17.41 -2.96
CA LYS A 55 15.79 -18.07 -3.59
C LYS A 55 16.60 -17.14 -4.47
N ALA A 56 15.99 -16.07 -4.97
CA ALA A 56 16.67 -15.00 -5.71
C ALA A 56 17.43 -14.02 -4.80
N GLY A 57 17.40 -14.21 -3.47
CA GLY A 57 18.14 -13.39 -2.51
C GLY A 57 17.36 -12.22 -1.92
N ILE A 58 16.07 -12.08 -2.26
CA ILE A 58 15.20 -11.03 -1.71
C ILE A 58 14.90 -11.35 -0.24
N LYS A 59 15.11 -10.35 0.61
CA LYS A 59 14.92 -10.40 2.07
C LYS A 59 13.80 -9.49 2.54
N GLY A 60 13.50 -8.42 1.81
CA GLY A 60 12.45 -7.48 2.12
C GLY A 60 11.67 -7.04 0.89
N ILE A 61 10.36 -6.85 1.03
CA ILE A 61 9.47 -6.39 -0.03
C ILE A 61 8.60 -5.29 0.53
N PHE A 62 8.71 -4.09 -0.04
CA PHE A 62 7.72 -3.05 0.15
C PHE A 62 6.65 -3.21 -0.93
N CYS A 63 5.41 -3.39 -0.50
CA CYS A 63 4.28 -3.53 -1.41
C CYS A 63 3.39 -2.30 -1.25
N GLY A 64 3.26 -1.50 -2.32
CA GLY A 64 2.43 -0.31 -2.34
C GLY A 64 1.06 -0.57 -2.96
N GLY A 65 0.13 0.36 -2.73
CA GLY A 65 -1.20 0.34 -3.34
C GLY A 65 -2.31 0.06 -2.32
N THR A 66 -3.52 0.50 -2.66
CA THR A 66 -4.72 0.41 -1.81
C THR A 66 -5.59 -0.80 -2.13
N GLU A 67 -5.06 -1.77 -2.89
CA GLU A 67 -5.74 -3.01 -3.28
C GLU A 67 -5.49 -4.17 -2.28
N MET A 68 -4.70 -3.95 -1.23
CA MET A 68 -4.33 -5.00 -0.28
C MET A 68 -5.29 -5.05 0.90
N ASP A 69 -5.85 -6.24 1.14
CA ASP A 69 -6.62 -6.57 2.34
C ASP A 69 -5.88 -7.63 3.19
N ALA A 70 -6.51 -8.04 4.30
CA ALA A 70 -5.97 -9.08 5.18
C ALA A 70 -5.77 -10.43 4.47
N GLN A 71 -6.61 -10.76 3.48
CA GLN A 71 -6.50 -12.00 2.73
C GLN A 71 -5.26 -11.97 1.83
N PHE A 72 -5.04 -10.88 1.09
CA PHE A 72 -3.84 -10.71 0.28
C PHE A 72 -2.59 -10.68 1.16
N HIS A 73 -2.63 -9.98 2.30
CA HIS A 73 -1.51 -9.95 3.25
C HIS A 73 -1.12 -11.35 3.72
N ARG A 74 -2.12 -12.18 4.05
CA ARG A 74 -1.93 -13.59 4.40
C ARG A 74 -1.32 -14.37 3.25
N PHE A 75 -1.93 -14.31 2.07
CA PHE A 75 -1.46 -15.02 0.88
C PHE A 75 -0.03 -14.64 0.51
N ALA A 76 0.31 -13.35 0.59
CA ALA A 76 1.67 -12.87 0.31
C ALA A 76 2.69 -13.49 1.27
N ARG A 77 2.42 -13.49 2.58
CA ARG A 77 3.36 -14.01 3.59
C ARG A 77 3.45 -15.54 3.61
N GLU A 78 2.31 -16.22 3.47
CA GLU A 78 2.25 -17.68 3.60
C GLU A 78 2.64 -18.38 2.29
N GLU A 79 2.28 -17.83 1.13
CA GLU A 79 2.37 -18.54 -0.16
C GLU A 79 3.32 -17.86 -1.17
N LEU A 80 3.20 -16.55 -1.39
CA LEU A 80 4.00 -15.87 -2.44
C LEU A 80 5.48 -15.76 -2.05
N VAL A 81 5.76 -15.28 -0.83
CA VAL A 81 7.10 -14.92 -0.38
C VAL A 81 7.41 -15.42 1.05
N PRO A 82 7.24 -16.73 1.32
CA PRO A 82 7.49 -17.28 2.64
C PRO A 82 8.92 -17.02 3.11
N GLY A 83 9.05 -16.47 4.33
CA GLY A 83 10.34 -16.14 4.95
C GLY A 83 10.96 -14.82 4.52
N VAL A 84 10.30 -14.04 3.66
CA VAL A 84 10.71 -12.68 3.27
C VAL A 84 9.94 -11.68 4.12
N GLU A 85 10.60 -10.61 4.55
CA GLU A 85 9.94 -9.53 5.26
C GLU A 85 9.03 -8.77 4.29
N PHE A 86 7.73 -9.01 4.40
CA PHE A 86 6.73 -8.36 3.57
C PHE A 86 6.19 -7.12 4.29
N MET A 87 6.28 -5.95 3.67
CA MET A 87 5.90 -4.67 4.26
C MET A 87 4.88 -3.97 3.35
N PRO A 88 3.58 -4.14 3.60
CA PRO A 88 2.59 -3.24 3.05
C PRO A 88 2.94 -1.78 3.37
N THR A 89 2.80 -0.90 2.39
CA THR A 89 3.07 0.52 2.54
C THR A 89 1.94 1.34 1.95
N TYR A 90 1.54 2.37 2.69
CA TYR A 90 0.64 3.40 2.19
C TYR A 90 1.43 4.67 1.94
N GLY A 91 1.22 5.32 0.81
CA GLY A 91 2.01 6.50 0.49
C GLY A 91 1.53 7.26 -0.71
N ASN A 92 1.90 8.54 -0.74
CA ASN A 92 1.69 9.42 -1.87
C ASN A 92 2.79 10.50 -1.88
N THR A 93 2.80 11.34 -2.92
CA THR A 93 3.85 12.36 -3.11
C THR A 93 3.93 13.38 -1.97
N LEU A 94 2.81 13.67 -1.29
CA LEU A 94 2.78 14.66 -0.20
C LEU A 94 3.40 14.06 1.07
N MET A 95 2.97 12.85 1.45
CA MET A 95 3.39 12.20 2.69
C MET A 95 4.77 11.52 2.60
N GLY A 96 5.10 10.91 1.47
CA GLY A 96 6.10 9.85 1.40
C GLY A 96 5.46 8.49 1.70
N LEU A 97 6.05 7.70 2.61
CA LEU A 97 5.59 6.36 2.97
C LEU A 97 5.22 6.27 4.45
N ALA A 98 4.05 5.73 4.73
CA ALA A 98 3.62 5.21 6.01
C ALA A 98 3.89 3.70 6.03
N CYS A 99 4.74 3.26 6.96
CA CYS A 99 5.01 1.84 7.16
C CYS A 99 3.86 1.19 7.92
N CYS A 100 3.60 -0.07 7.64
CA CYS A 100 2.68 -0.85 8.45
C CYS A 100 3.27 -1.13 9.85
N LYS A 101 2.40 -1.44 10.81
CA LYS A 101 2.75 -2.10 12.08
C LYS A 101 3.60 -3.34 11.77
N PRO A 102 4.66 -3.63 12.57
CA PRO A 102 5.33 -4.92 12.49
C PRO A 102 4.32 -6.07 12.56
N PHE A 103 4.51 -7.10 11.75
CA PHE A 103 3.54 -8.18 11.66
C PHE A 103 3.33 -8.88 13.00
N ASP A 104 2.09 -8.91 13.44
CA ASP A 104 1.64 -9.67 14.61
C ASP A 104 0.50 -10.60 14.17
N PRO A 105 0.65 -11.93 14.30
CA PRO A 105 -0.44 -12.87 14.03
C PRO A 105 -1.71 -12.58 14.83
N ALA A 106 -1.62 -11.90 15.98
CA ALA A 106 -2.77 -11.49 16.78
C ALA A 106 -3.69 -10.49 16.05
N ASP A 107 -3.16 -9.73 15.09
CA ASP A 107 -3.94 -8.79 14.28
C ASP A 107 -4.72 -9.48 13.15
N ASN A 108 -4.68 -10.82 13.04
CA ASN A 108 -5.35 -11.59 12.00
C ASN A 108 -5.09 -11.05 10.57
N TYR A 109 -3.83 -10.73 10.30
CA TYR A 109 -3.36 -10.15 9.03
C TYR A 109 -3.90 -8.76 8.68
N ALA A 110 -4.58 -8.07 9.60
CA ALA A 110 -4.92 -6.66 9.40
C ALA A 110 -3.68 -5.84 9.04
N ILE A 111 -3.85 -4.88 8.14
CA ILE A 111 -2.79 -3.96 7.77
C ILE A 111 -3.09 -2.62 8.39
N ILE A 112 -2.24 -2.21 9.35
CA ILE A 112 -2.37 -0.94 10.07
C ILE A 112 -1.18 -0.07 9.72
N TYR A 113 -1.41 1.06 9.08
CA TYR A 113 -0.37 2.02 8.68
C TYR A 113 -0.25 3.13 9.70
N TYR A 114 0.98 3.51 10.05
CA TYR A 114 1.24 4.68 10.88
C TYR A 114 1.95 5.75 10.06
N PRO A 115 1.38 6.97 9.94
CA PRO A 115 1.99 8.03 9.15
C PRO A 115 3.32 8.48 9.77
N PRO A 116 4.28 8.96 8.95
CA PRO A 116 5.59 9.39 9.43
C PRO A 116 5.52 10.75 10.11
N GLN A 117 4.98 10.80 11.33
CA GLN A 117 4.99 12.01 12.15
C GLN A 117 6.43 12.40 12.55
N PRO A 118 6.73 13.71 12.66
CA PRO A 118 5.83 14.86 12.51
C PRO A 118 5.70 15.37 11.07
N ARG A 119 6.36 14.75 10.09
CA ARG A 119 6.36 15.21 8.69
C ARG A 119 4.98 15.13 8.05
N ALA A 120 4.23 14.08 8.36
CA ALA A 120 2.89 13.87 7.84
C ALA A 120 1.99 13.33 8.95
N VAL A 121 0.79 13.90 9.04
CA VAL A 121 -0.26 13.51 9.99
C VAL A 121 -1.47 13.07 9.18
N ILE A 122 -2.04 11.92 9.54
CA ILE A 122 -3.31 11.47 9.01
C ILE A 122 -4.35 11.56 10.12
N GLU A 123 -5.50 12.12 9.80
CA GLU A 123 -6.71 12.06 10.62
C GLU A 123 -7.80 11.36 9.81
N LEU A 124 -8.59 10.50 10.45
CA LEU A 124 -9.78 9.91 9.84
C LEU A 124 -10.97 10.77 10.23
N VAL A 125 -11.61 11.40 9.24
CA VAL A 125 -12.67 12.39 9.46
C VAL A 125 -13.98 11.97 8.83
N ASN A 126 -15.08 12.50 9.37
CA ASN A 126 -16.41 12.30 8.80
C ASN A 126 -16.42 12.86 7.36
N PRO A 127 -16.80 12.05 6.34
CA PRO A 127 -16.86 12.49 4.95
C PRO A 127 -17.79 13.69 4.72
N ASP A 128 -18.89 13.78 5.46
CA ASP A 128 -19.87 14.86 5.36
C ASP A 128 -19.47 16.12 6.16
N ASN A 129 -18.66 15.94 7.20
CA ASN A 129 -18.14 17.03 8.03
C ASN A 129 -16.67 16.80 8.43
N PRO A 130 -15.70 17.22 7.59
CA PRO A 130 -14.28 16.98 7.83
C PRO A 130 -13.67 17.64 9.08
N GLU A 131 -14.43 18.48 9.79
CA GLU A 131 -14.02 19.05 11.09
C GLU A 131 -14.11 18.03 12.23
N GLU A 132 -14.82 16.92 12.03
CA GLU A 132 -15.06 15.91 13.05
C GLU A 132 -14.22 14.64 12.76
N PRO A 133 -13.27 14.28 13.63
CA PRO A 133 -12.62 12.98 13.55
C PRO A 133 -13.63 11.88 13.93
N VAL A 134 -13.52 10.72 13.28
CA VAL A 134 -14.32 9.53 13.62
C VAL A 134 -13.75 8.82 14.85
N ASP A 135 -14.54 8.01 15.55
CA ASP A 135 -14.05 7.25 16.70
C ASP A 135 -13.15 6.06 16.27
N TYR A 136 -12.44 5.47 17.23
CA TYR A 136 -11.60 4.30 16.95
C TYR A 136 -12.44 3.11 16.48
N GLY A 137 -11.97 2.44 15.42
CA GLY A 137 -12.68 1.36 14.74
C GLY A 137 -13.80 1.85 13.79
N GLU A 138 -14.07 3.16 13.73
CA GLU A 138 -15.01 3.71 12.77
C GLU A 138 -14.31 4.05 11.45
N THR A 139 -15.07 3.93 10.35
CA THR A 139 -14.60 4.31 9.02
C THR A 139 -14.71 5.82 8.82
N GLY A 140 -13.60 6.44 8.43
CA GLY A 140 -13.54 7.85 8.03
C GLY A 140 -12.78 8.05 6.73
N ARG A 141 -12.93 9.23 6.13
CA ARG A 141 -12.10 9.67 5.00
C ARG A 141 -10.72 10.06 5.51
N VAL A 142 -9.68 9.67 4.78
CA VAL A 142 -8.30 10.04 5.10
C VAL A 142 -8.10 11.53 4.82
N MET A 143 -7.68 12.27 5.85
CA MET A 143 -7.26 13.66 5.75
C MET A 143 -5.77 13.78 6.09
N LEU A 144 -4.97 14.21 5.12
CA LEU A 144 -3.53 14.34 5.21
C LEU A 144 -3.12 15.79 5.50
N THR A 145 -2.32 15.99 6.53
CA THR A 145 -1.55 17.23 6.74
C THR A 145 -0.08 16.93 6.57
N THR A 146 0.60 17.62 5.65
CA THR A 146 2.05 17.52 5.44
C THR A 146 2.74 18.80 5.90
N LEU A 147 3.79 18.66 6.69
CA LEU A 147 4.63 19.76 7.16
C LEU A 147 6.11 19.36 7.05
N THR A 148 6.81 19.97 6.11
CA THR A 148 8.27 19.91 5.98
C THR A 148 8.86 21.32 6.07
N HIS A 149 10.18 21.43 6.07
CA HIS A 149 10.85 22.73 6.05
C HIS A 149 10.53 23.54 4.78
N GLU A 150 10.26 22.86 3.66
CA GLU A 150 10.02 23.45 2.34
C GLU A 150 8.53 23.57 1.98
N PHE A 151 7.63 22.86 2.67
CA PHE A 151 6.25 22.70 2.22
C PHE A 151 5.26 22.50 3.38
N PHE A 152 4.11 23.15 3.26
CA PHE A 152 2.98 22.97 4.18
C PHE A 152 1.69 22.80 3.39
N MET A 153 1.01 21.67 3.60
CA MET A 153 -0.31 21.37 3.06
C MET A 153 -1.20 20.89 4.19
N PRO A 154 -2.07 21.75 4.75
CA PRO A 154 -3.00 21.36 5.80
C PRO A 154 -4.24 20.68 5.24
N ARG A 155 -4.72 19.67 5.96
CA ARG A 155 -6.09 19.14 5.84
C ARG A 155 -6.50 18.76 4.41
N PHE A 156 -5.57 18.16 3.66
CA PHE A 156 -5.82 17.68 2.30
C PHE A 156 -6.63 16.39 2.36
N LEU A 157 -7.85 16.42 1.82
CA LEU A 157 -8.71 15.23 1.79
C LEU A 157 -8.29 14.28 0.68
N GLU A 158 -7.81 13.10 1.06
CA GLU A 158 -7.40 12.04 0.14
C GLU A 158 -8.61 11.38 -0.53
N ARG A 159 -8.35 10.45 -1.44
CA ARG A 159 -9.36 9.63 -2.12
C ARG A 159 -9.57 8.26 -1.48
N ASP A 160 -9.02 8.09 -0.29
CA ASP A 160 -9.04 6.85 0.47
C ASP A 160 -9.90 7.01 1.73
N GLU A 161 -10.50 5.91 2.15
CA GLU A 161 -11.15 5.75 3.45
C GLU A 161 -10.50 4.58 4.20
N ALA A 162 -10.63 4.59 5.51
CA ALA A 162 -10.04 3.58 6.38
C ALA A 162 -10.70 3.62 7.76
N GLU A 163 -10.41 2.60 8.56
CA GLU A 163 -10.78 2.55 9.97
C GLU A 163 -9.69 3.22 10.82
N ARG A 164 -10.12 4.02 11.81
CA ARG A 164 -9.19 4.69 12.73
C ARG A 164 -8.62 3.68 13.74
N ALA A 165 -7.32 3.44 13.69
CA ALA A 165 -6.64 2.51 14.59
C ALA A 165 -6.03 3.23 15.81
N GLN A 166 -5.98 2.50 16.92
CA GLN A 166 -5.37 2.98 18.18
C GLN A 166 -3.86 3.17 18.03
N PRO A 167 -3.24 4.10 18.79
CA PRO A 167 -1.79 4.19 18.92
C PRO A 167 -1.13 2.90 19.43
N ILE A 168 0.16 2.72 19.14
CA ILE A 168 1.00 1.67 19.71
C ILE A 168 2.27 2.25 20.33
N ASP A 169 2.98 1.48 21.15
CA ASP A 169 4.21 1.95 21.82
C ASP A 169 5.25 2.54 20.85
N GLN A 170 5.40 1.95 19.66
CA GLN A 170 6.32 2.43 18.63
C GLN A 170 5.84 3.70 17.92
N TYR A 171 4.53 3.87 17.80
CA TYR A 171 3.88 4.98 17.10
C TYR A 171 2.77 5.54 18.00
N PRO A 172 3.10 6.48 18.91
CA PRO A 172 2.18 7.02 19.90
C PRO A 172 1.18 8.03 19.30
N TRP A 173 0.62 7.72 18.13
CA TRP A 173 -0.42 8.46 17.42
C TRP A 173 -1.28 7.50 16.61
N ASP A 174 -2.40 8.00 16.10
CA ASP A 174 -3.42 7.19 15.43
C ASP A 174 -2.89 6.49 14.17
N GLY A 175 -3.37 5.26 13.98
CA GLY A 175 -3.11 4.47 12.79
C GLY A 175 -4.29 4.47 11.81
N VAL A 176 -4.03 3.91 10.63
CA VAL A 176 -4.98 3.79 9.52
C VAL A 176 -5.09 2.30 9.16
N GLU A 177 -6.23 1.69 9.42
CA GLU A 177 -6.48 0.25 9.19
C GLU A 177 -7.47 0.04 8.03
N ASN A 178 -7.38 -1.12 7.35
CA ASN A 178 -8.34 -1.53 6.31
C ASN A 178 -8.55 -0.46 5.21
N LEU A 179 -7.44 0.17 4.82
CA LEU A 179 -7.38 1.22 3.82
C LEU A 179 -7.92 0.75 2.47
N ARG A 180 -8.78 1.57 1.87
CA ARG A 180 -9.42 1.29 0.59
C ARG A 180 -9.81 2.59 -0.10
N LEU A 181 -10.18 2.50 -1.38
CA LEU A 181 -10.70 3.65 -2.09
C LEU A 181 -12.04 4.09 -1.47
N LEU A 182 -12.21 5.41 -1.31
CA LEU A 182 -13.44 6.04 -0.84
C LEU A 182 -14.64 5.48 -1.61
N SER A 183 -15.67 5.06 -0.88
CA SER A 183 -16.82 4.32 -1.43
C SER A 183 -17.51 5.05 -2.59
N GLU A 184 -17.64 6.38 -2.51
CA GLU A 184 -18.21 7.21 -3.58
C GLU A 184 -17.41 7.20 -4.90
N LEU A 185 -16.12 6.88 -4.82
CA LEU A 185 -15.21 6.83 -5.97
C LEU A 185 -15.09 5.44 -6.58
N GLN A 186 -15.56 4.39 -5.90
CA GLN A 186 -15.41 2.98 -6.33
C GLN A 186 -16.05 2.70 -7.70
N GLU A 187 -17.13 3.38 -8.07
CA GLU A 187 -17.76 3.21 -9.39
C GLU A 187 -16.98 3.89 -10.53
N SER A 188 -16.07 4.82 -10.22
CA SER A 188 -15.46 5.72 -11.21
C SER A 188 -13.95 5.50 -11.44
N VAL A 189 -13.27 4.80 -10.53
CA VAL A 189 -11.81 4.67 -10.56
C VAL A 189 -11.39 3.23 -10.83
N VAL A 190 -10.74 3.03 -11.98
CA VAL A 190 -9.95 1.82 -12.22
C VAL A 190 -8.70 1.89 -11.34
N VAL A 191 -8.59 0.99 -10.37
CA VAL A 191 -7.36 0.85 -9.60
C VAL A 191 -6.29 0.21 -10.49
N GLY A 192 -5.24 0.99 -10.74
CA GLY A 192 -4.19 0.67 -11.70
C GLY A 192 -2.97 0.10 -11.00
N VAL A 193 -2.22 -0.72 -11.73
CA VAL A 193 -0.88 -1.15 -11.34
C VAL A 193 0.05 0.04 -11.56
N TYR A 194 0.46 0.71 -10.47
CA TYR A 194 1.47 1.77 -10.51
C TYR A 194 2.83 1.23 -10.08
#